data_AF-A0A7Y7NR03-F1
#
_entry.id   AF-A0A7Y7NR03-F1
#
_cell.length_a   1.000
_cell.length_b   1.000
_cell.length_c   1.000
_cell.angle_alpha   90.00
_cell.angle_beta   90.00
_cell.angle_gamma   90.00
#
_symmetry.space_group_name_H-M   'P 1'
#
loop_
_entity.id
_entity.type
_entity.pdbx_description
1 polymer ?
#
loop_
_entity_poly.entity_id
_entity_poly.type
_entity_poly.pdbx_seq_one_letter_code
_entity_poly.pdbx_strand_id
1 'polypeptide(L)'
;MKRTILIICTAICLATPLFAAQTVADSPQSLYLQAGKEERTGNHEKARQIYESIIDRFPESEFSVKANDRLLTIAPMKKKTEVPTAAPVPVNVSAPTPAPSTSPLQPLSDLLAQEPTKPLPSEPGLRSAVEAVRLKNSALIAYREELARLKRVDEARNGRKVARIKQAEREADWRQAAALKVFEANGMPLEEIVSKADAICKGLGVKGECNEENLTSKSVK
;
A
#
# COMPACT_ATOMS: atom_id res chain seq x y z
N MET A 1 -3.78 69.72 29.11
CA MET A 1 -3.21 68.80 28.09
C MET A 1 -2.70 67.46 28.62
N LYS A 2 -2.70 67.17 29.94
CA LYS A 2 -2.23 65.87 30.49
C LYS A 2 -3.33 64.81 30.70
N ARG A 3 -4.62 65.17 30.60
CA ARG A 3 -5.75 64.26 30.83
C ARG A 3 -6.25 63.54 29.57
N THR A 4 -6.01 64.11 28.39
CA THR A 4 -6.40 63.52 27.09
C THR A 4 -5.47 62.39 26.63
N ILE A 5 -4.23 62.34 27.11
CA ILE A 5 -3.27 61.27 26.77
C ILE A 5 -3.59 59.96 27.51
N LEU A 6 -4.19 60.02 28.70
CA LEU A 6 -4.48 58.82 29.50
C LEU A 6 -5.67 58.01 28.94
N ILE A 7 -6.64 58.67 28.31
CA ILE A 7 -7.87 58.03 27.80
C ILE A 7 -7.60 57.24 26.51
N ILE A 8 -6.61 57.67 25.70
CA ILE A 8 -6.25 57.00 24.45
C ILE A 8 -5.50 55.68 24.73
N CYS A 9 -4.71 55.60 25.81
CA CYS A 9 -4.04 54.35 26.20
C CYS A 9 -5.00 53.28 26.72
N THR A 10 -6.11 53.65 27.38
CA THR A 10 -7.08 52.65 27.89
C THR A 10 -8.01 52.10 26.82
N ALA A 11 -8.20 52.80 25.70
CA ALA A 11 -9.04 52.32 24.59
C ALA A 11 -8.33 51.29 23.68
N ILE A 12 -6.99 51.29 23.64
CA ILE A 12 -6.22 50.38 22.77
C ILE A 12 -6.06 48.98 23.38
N CYS A 13 -6.22 48.81 24.71
CA CYS A 13 -6.10 47.50 25.36
C CYS A 13 -7.37 46.62 25.34
N LEU A 14 -8.53 47.13 24.90
CA LEU A 14 -9.78 46.37 24.86
C LEU A 14 -10.17 45.89 23.45
N ALA A 15 -9.33 46.16 22.45
CA ALA A 15 -9.55 45.76 21.05
C ALA A 15 -8.42 44.88 20.50
N THR A 16 -7.69 44.15 21.35
CA THR A 16 -6.94 42.98 20.89
C THR A 16 -7.91 41.80 20.80
N PRO A 17 -8.41 41.43 19.59
CA PRO A 17 -9.06 40.14 19.45
C PRO A 17 -8.09 39.07 19.92
N LEU A 18 -8.66 38.13 20.66
CA LEU A 18 -8.16 36.80 20.95
C LEU A 18 -7.57 36.15 19.66
N PHE A 19 -6.35 36.50 19.29
CA PHE A 19 -5.50 35.75 18.36
C PHE A 19 -4.49 34.94 19.18
N ALA A 20 -4.96 34.31 20.27
CA ALA A 20 -4.28 33.17 20.84
C ALA A 20 -4.63 31.97 19.96
N ALA A 21 -3.61 31.40 19.32
CA ALA A 21 -3.66 30.17 18.53
C ALA A 21 -4.30 30.27 17.14
N GLN A 22 -3.71 31.08 16.25
CA GLN A 22 -3.51 30.58 14.88
C GLN A 22 -2.48 29.45 14.96
N THR A 23 -2.91 28.27 15.44
CA THR A 23 -2.24 27.03 15.07
C THR A 23 -2.26 27.02 13.56
N VAL A 24 -1.10 27.06 12.91
CA VAL A 24 -0.98 26.80 11.48
C VAL A 24 -1.87 25.59 11.22
N ALA A 25 -2.95 25.76 10.45
CA ALA A 25 -3.97 24.75 10.33
C ALA A 25 -3.28 23.45 9.89
N ASP A 26 -3.12 22.51 10.83
CA ASP A 26 -2.39 21.28 10.54
C ASP A 26 -3.12 20.60 9.39
N SER A 27 -2.45 20.51 8.24
CA SER A 27 -3.02 19.85 7.08
C SER A 27 -3.22 18.36 7.41
N PRO A 28 -4.20 17.68 6.79
CA PRO A 28 -4.40 16.25 7.01
C PRO A 28 -3.12 15.44 6.74
N GLN A 29 -2.27 15.91 5.82
CA GLN A 29 -0.96 15.34 5.55
C GLN A 29 0.03 15.50 6.72
N SER A 30 0.12 16.68 7.34
CA SER A 30 1.07 16.89 8.44
C SER A 30 0.69 16.06 9.66
N LEU A 31 -0.61 15.98 9.99
CA LEU A 31 -1.12 15.13 11.06
C LEU A 31 -0.83 13.64 10.78
N TYR A 32 -1.03 13.18 9.53
CA TYR A 32 -0.75 11.79 9.17
C TYR A 32 0.74 11.45 9.35
N LEU A 33 1.64 12.35 8.93
CA LEU A 33 3.09 12.19 9.13
C LEU A 33 3.47 12.21 10.62
N GLN A 34 2.81 13.04 11.42
CA GLN A 34 3.02 13.10 12.86
C GLN A 34 2.57 11.80 13.54
N ALA A 35 1.39 11.28 13.20
CA ALA A 35 0.92 9.98 13.68
C ALA A 35 1.89 8.85 13.35
N GLY A 36 2.38 8.80 12.11
CA GLY A 36 3.40 7.84 11.68
C GLY A 36 4.77 8.01 12.36
N LYS A 37 5.08 9.19 12.90
CA LYS A 37 6.26 9.39 13.76
C LYS A 37 6.03 8.76 15.13
N GLU A 38 4.89 9.04 15.77
CA GLU A 38 4.54 8.47 17.08
C GLU A 38 4.46 6.94 17.03
N GLU A 39 3.91 6.36 15.95
CA GLU A 39 3.89 4.91 15.71
C GLU A 39 5.29 4.30 15.69
N ARG A 40 6.25 4.94 15.00
CA ARG A 40 7.66 4.49 14.94
C ARG A 40 8.40 4.65 16.27
N THR A 41 7.97 5.61 17.10
CA THR A 41 8.50 5.80 18.45
C THR A 41 7.89 4.81 19.46
N GLY A 42 6.90 4.00 19.06
CA GLY A 42 6.20 3.05 19.93
C GLY A 42 5.04 3.66 20.71
N ASN A 43 4.74 4.95 20.49
CA ASN A 43 3.64 5.66 21.13
C ASN A 43 2.32 5.40 20.38
N HIS A 44 1.89 4.13 20.33
CA HIS A 44 0.71 3.72 19.57
C HIS A 44 -0.59 4.40 20.01
N GLU A 45 -0.70 4.78 21.28
CA GLU A 45 -1.83 5.53 21.82
C GLU A 45 -1.98 6.91 21.19
N LYS A 46 -0.88 7.66 21.21
CA LYS A 46 -0.85 9.01 20.64
C LYS A 46 -0.99 8.98 19.13
N ALA A 47 -0.41 7.98 18.47
CA ALA A 47 -0.60 7.76 17.04
C ALA A 47 -2.08 7.52 16.70
N ARG A 48 -2.78 6.66 17.46
CA ARG A 48 -4.22 6.40 17.30
C ARG A 48 -5.05 7.67 17.45
N GLN A 49 -4.83 8.44 18.52
CA GLN A 49 -5.55 9.71 18.74
C GLN A 49 -5.38 10.68 17.56
N ILE A 50 -4.17 10.77 17.00
CA ILE A 50 -3.93 11.63 15.84
C ILE A 50 -4.64 11.09 14.59
N TYR A 51 -4.58 9.78 14.32
CA TYR A 51 -5.30 9.18 13.20
C TYR A 51 -6.83 9.38 13.30
N GLU A 52 -7.41 9.18 14.49
CA GLU A 52 -8.83 9.46 14.76
C GLU A 52 -9.15 10.94 14.48
N SER A 53 -8.30 11.87 14.92
CA SER A 53 -8.50 13.30 14.66
C SER A 53 -8.46 13.68 13.17
N ILE A 54 -7.75 12.92 12.34
CA ILE A 54 -7.72 13.15 10.88
C ILE A 54 -9.05 12.74 10.26
N ILE A 55 -9.62 11.62 10.70
CA ILE A 55 -10.91 11.12 10.23
C ILE A 55 -12.03 12.11 10.61
N ASP A 56 -12.00 12.59 11.85
CA ASP A 56 -13.02 13.52 12.36
C ASP A 56 -12.94 14.91 11.71
N ARG A 57 -11.73 15.45 11.53
CA ARG A 57 -11.53 16.82 11.03
C ARG A 57 -11.51 16.92 9.50
N PHE A 58 -11.13 15.85 8.80
CA PHE A 58 -10.91 15.85 7.35
C PHE A 58 -11.52 14.60 6.67
N PRO A 59 -12.84 14.35 6.82
CA PRO A 59 -13.46 13.10 6.36
C PRO A 59 -13.33 12.89 4.84
N GLU A 60 -13.31 13.96 4.05
CA GLU A 60 -13.20 13.90 2.58
C GLU A 60 -11.74 13.77 2.08
N SER A 61 -10.75 13.84 2.97
CA SER A 61 -9.34 13.74 2.57
C SER A 61 -8.92 12.30 2.33
N GLU A 62 -8.07 12.06 1.32
CA GLU A 62 -7.42 10.75 1.11
C GLU A 62 -6.67 10.25 2.36
N PHE A 63 -6.20 11.17 3.21
CA PHE A 63 -5.52 10.82 4.46
C PHE A 63 -6.46 10.28 5.54
N SER A 64 -7.76 10.57 5.47
CA SER A 64 -8.77 9.96 6.35
C SER A 64 -8.91 8.47 6.06
N VAL A 65 -9.01 8.09 4.78
CA VAL A 65 -9.05 6.67 4.37
C VAL A 65 -7.79 5.93 4.82
N LYS A 66 -6.61 6.52 4.56
CA LYS A 66 -5.34 5.96 5.02
C LYS A 66 -5.26 5.86 6.54
N ALA A 67 -5.73 6.87 7.28
CA ALA A 67 -5.75 6.85 8.74
C ALA A 67 -6.63 5.71 9.27
N ASN A 68 -7.81 5.51 8.68
CA ASN A 68 -8.71 4.42 9.01
C ASN A 68 -8.06 3.04 8.76
N ASP A 69 -7.42 2.86 7.60
CA ASP A 69 -6.67 1.63 7.30
C ASP A 69 -5.57 1.36 8.34
N ARG A 70 -4.85 2.40 8.78
CA ARG A 70 -3.81 2.26 9.80
C ARG A 70 -4.38 1.91 11.17
N LEU A 71 -5.53 2.45 11.56
CA LEU A 71 -6.19 2.10 12.82
C LEU A 71 -6.52 0.60 12.92
N LEU A 72 -6.90 -0.04 11.81
CA LEU A 72 -7.14 -1.48 11.75
C LEU A 72 -5.87 -2.30 11.97
N THR A 73 -4.71 -1.76 11.58
CA THR A 73 -3.41 -2.45 11.74
C THR A 73 -2.77 -2.25 13.11
N ILE A 74 -3.05 -1.14 13.79
CA ILE A 74 -2.54 -0.89 15.14
C ILE A 74 -3.36 -1.74 16.10
N ALA A 75 -2.74 -2.82 16.61
CA ALA A 75 -3.36 -3.81 17.48
C ALA A 75 -4.32 -3.15 18.50
N PRO A 76 -5.55 -3.68 18.65
CA PRO A 76 -6.49 -3.14 19.61
C PRO A 76 -5.83 -3.18 20.97
N MET A 77 -5.89 -2.04 21.68
CA MET A 77 -5.37 -2.00 23.04
C MET A 77 -6.05 -3.11 23.83
N LYS A 78 -5.27 -4.02 24.41
CA LYS A 78 -5.74 -4.70 25.61
C LYS A 78 -5.99 -3.57 26.59
N LYS A 79 -7.26 -3.14 26.73
CA LYS A 79 -7.70 -2.26 27.81
C LYS A 79 -7.03 -2.82 29.05
N LYS A 80 -6.06 -2.09 29.59
CA LYS A 80 -5.49 -2.43 30.87
C LYS A 80 -6.64 -2.16 31.83
N THR A 81 -7.44 -3.19 32.08
CA THR A 81 -8.46 -3.19 33.12
C THR A 81 -7.75 -2.67 34.35
N GLU A 82 -8.06 -1.45 34.75
CA GLU A 82 -7.66 -0.92 36.04
C GLU A 82 -8.29 -1.85 37.07
N VAL A 83 -7.52 -2.84 37.49
CA VAL A 83 -7.83 -3.66 38.65
C VAL A 83 -7.62 -2.75 39.85
N PRO A 84 -8.65 -2.47 40.67
CA PRO A 84 -8.46 -1.73 41.91
C PRO A 84 -7.51 -2.50 42.82
N THR A 85 -6.49 -1.79 43.30
CA THR A 85 -5.45 -2.19 44.24
C THR A 85 -5.88 -3.23 45.28
N ALA A 86 -5.34 -4.45 45.19
CA ALA A 86 -5.16 -5.33 46.34
C ALA A 86 -4.01 -6.34 46.11
N ALA A 87 -2.93 -6.14 46.88
CA ALA A 87 -1.84 -7.04 47.27
C ALA A 87 -0.89 -7.68 46.20
N PRO A 88 0.43 -7.72 46.48
CA PRO A 88 1.45 -8.23 45.57
C PRO A 88 1.59 -9.76 45.68
N VAL A 89 1.59 -10.44 44.54
CA VAL A 89 2.10 -11.83 44.40
C VAL A 89 3.21 -11.82 43.34
N PRO A 90 4.41 -12.35 43.63
CA PRO A 90 5.51 -12.36 42.67
C PRO A 90 5.30 -13.49 41.65
N VAL A 91 5.10 -13.15 40.38
CA VAL A 91 5.05 -14.13 39.29
C VAL A 91 6.07 -13.79 38.21
N ASN A 92 7.10 -14.64 38.23
CA ASN A 92 8.09 -15.05 37.24
C ASN A 92 7.88 -14.57 35.78
N VAL A 93 8.92 -13.96 35.23
CA VAL A 93 9.00 -13.44 33.85
C VAL A 93 9.61 -14.49 32.93
N SER A 94 8.81 -15.10 32.05
CA SER A 94 9.30 -15.79 30.86
C SER A 94 8.82 -15.05 29.61
N ALA A 95 9.78 -14.50 28.88
CA ALA A 95 9.57 -13.76 27.65
C ALA A 95 9.19 -14.70 26.49
N PRO A 96 8.19 -14.36 25.65
CA PRO A 96 7.97 -15.04 24.39
C PRO A 96 8.75 -14.36 23.26
N THR A 97 9.68 -15.10 22.67
CA THR A 97 10.34 -14.77 21.40
C THR A 97 9.34 -14.95 20.24
N PRO A 98 9.05 -13.93 19.42
CA PRO A 98 8.26 -14.13 18.21
C PRO A 98 9.15 -14.75 17.13
N ALA A 99 8.90 -16.01 16.80
CA ALA A 99 9.47 -16.66 15.62
C ALA A 99 8.84 -16.04 14.35
N PRO A 100 9.63 -15.73 13.30
CA PRO A 100 9.09 -15.29 12.03
C PRO A 100 8.40 -16.48 11.34
N SER A 101 7.06 -16.46 11.27
CA SER A 101 6.29 -17.40 10.46
C SER A 101 6.61 -17.15 8.99
N THR A 102 7.62 -17.85 8.50
CA THR A 102 7.97 -17.88 7.09
C THR A 102 7.08 -18.95 6.49
N SER A 103 5.87 -18.59 6.06
CA SER A 103 5.03 -19.49 5.28
C SER A 103 5.86 -19.97 4.08
N PRO A 104 5.99 -21.30 3.86
CA PRO A 104 6.73 -21.82 2.73
C PRO A 104 6.13 -21.22 1.45
N LEU A 105 6.98 -20.63 0.61
CA LEU A 105 6.57 -20.22 -0.73
C LEU A 105 6.08 -21.48 -1.43
N GLN A 106 4.79 -21.53 -1.79
CA GLN A 106 4.30 -22.59 -2.65
C GLN A 106 5.14 -22.58 -3.93
N PRO A 107 5.57 -23.76 -4.41
CA PRO A 107 6.40 -23.85 -5.60
C PRO A 107 5.65 -23.22 -6.78
N LEU A 108 6.38 -22.46 -7.61
CA LEU A 108 5.87 -21.76 -8.80
C LEU A 108 5.05 -22.69 -9.73
N SER A 109 5.40 -23.98 -9.71
CA SER A 109 4.70 -25.05 -10.40
C SER A 109 3.21 -25.15 -10.04
N ASP A 110 2.85 -24.93 -8.77
CA ASP A 110 1.47 -25.08 -8.29
C ASP A 110 0.60 -23.88 -8.71
N LEU A 111 1.20 -22.69 -8.85
CA LEU A 111 0.53 -21.50 -9.37
C LEU A 111 0.29 -21.60 -10.88
N LEU A 112 1.22 -22.20 -11.61
CA LEU A 112 1.08 -22.46 -13.06
C LEU A 112 0.09 -23.61 -13.35
N ALA A 113 -0.22 -24.45 -12.36
CA ALA A 113 -1.14 -25.57 -12.49
C ALA A 113 -2.60 -25.23 -12.18
N GLN A 114 -2.95 -23.96 -11.92
CA GLN A 114 -4.36 -23.59 -11.81
C GLN A 114 -5.05 -23.82 -13.15
N GLU A 115 -5.85 -24.89 -13.22
CA GLU A 115 -6.70 -25.15 -14.36
C GLU A 115 -7.60 -23.93 -14.61
N PRO A 116 -7.72 -23.47 -15.86
CA PRO A 116 -8.53 -22.29 -16.16
C PRO A 116 -9.98 -22.52 -15.70
N THR A 117 -10.40 -21.76 -14.70
CA THR A 117 -11.73 -21.87 -14.06
C THR A 117 -12.92 -21.60 -14.99
N LYS A 118 -12.68 -21.07 -16.20
CA LYS A 118 -13.72 -20.79 -17.21
C LYS A 118 -13.44 -21.56 -18.50
N PRO A 119 -14.44 -22.32 -19.03
CA PRO A 119 -14.31 -23.01 -20.30
C PRO A 119 -14.02 -22.02 -21.43
N LEU A 120 -13.24 -22.47 -22.42
CA LEU A 120 -12.91 -21.65 -23.59
C LEU A 120 -14.18 -21.37 -24.41
N PRO A 121 -14.31 -20.18 -25.00
CA PRO A 121 -15.41 -19.89 -25.91
C PRO A 121 -15.32 -20.77 -27.16
N SER A 122 -16.47 -21.09 -27.74
CA SER A 122 -16.58 -21.89 -28.97
C SER A 122 -16.12 -21.15 -30.22
N GLU A 123 -16.21 -19.81 -30.22
CA GLU A 123 -15.78 -18.98 -31.35
C GLU A 123 -14.23 -18.96 -31.47
N PRO A 124 -13.66 -19.35 -32.63
CA PRO A 124 -12.20 -19.45 -32.79
C PRO A 124 -11.46 -18.13 -32.51
N GLY A 125 -12.02 -17.00 -32.96
CA GLY A 125 -11.43 -15.68 -32.73
C GLY A 125 -11.42 -15.29 -31.25
N LEU A 126 -12.51 -15.56 -30.54
CA LEU A 126 -12.62 -15.29 -29.10
C LEU A 126 -11.71 -16.22 -28.29
N ARG A 127 -11.58 -17.48 -28.73
CA ARG A 127 -10.69 -18.46 -28.11
C ARG A 127 -9.23 -18.01 -28.18
N SER A 128 -8.76 -17.63 -29.37
CA SER A 128 -7.40 -17.10 -29.55
C SER A 128 -7.15 -15.85 -28.70
N ALA A 129 -8.14 -14.97 -28.57
CA ALA A 129 -8.04 -13.79 -27.70
C ALA A 129 -7.95 -14.15 -26.22
N VAL A 130 -8.78 -15.07 -25.73
CA VAL A 130 -8.74 -15.54 -24.33
C VAL A 130 -7.39 -16.21 -24.04
N GLU A 131 -6.88 -17.03 -24.95
CA GLU A 131 -5.55 -17.66 -24.83
C GLU A 131 -4.42 -16.60 -24.79
N ALA A 132 -4.47 -15.59 -25.65
CA ALA A 132 -3.49 -14.49 -25.64
C ALA A 132 -3.54 -13.66 -24.34
N VAL A 133 -4.74 -13.39 -23.82
CA VAL A 133 -4.90 -12.68 -22.53
C VAL A 133 -4.40 -13.54 -21.36
N ARG A 134 -4.65 -14.84 -21.37
CA ARG A 134 -4.12 -15.78 -20.37
C ARG A 134 -2.61 -15.80 -20.38
N LEU A 135 -2.00 -15.87 -21.57
CA LEU A 135 -0.56 -15.80 -21.73
C LEU A 135 0.00 -14.48 -21.19
N LYS A 136 -0.63 -13.34 -21.52
CA LYS A 136 -0.27 -12.02 -20.97
C LYS A 136 -0.31 -12.02 -19.43
N ASN A 137 -1.41 -12.48 -18.84
CA ASN A 137 -1.58 -12.47 -17.39
C ASN A 137 -0.57 -13.39 -16.69
N SER A 138 -0.37 -14.60 -17.20
CA SER A 138 0.63 -15.55 -16.70
C SER A 138 2.04 -14.96 -16.76
N ALA A 139 2.42 -14.37 -17.89
CA ALA A 139 3.72 -13.71 -18.06
C ALA A 139 3.92 -12.54 -17.09
N LEU A 140 2.89 -11.71 -16.86
CA LEU A 140 2.94 -10.60 -15.91
C LEU A 140 3.05 -11.08 -14.45
N ILE A 141 2.40 -12.18 -14.09
CA ILE A 141 2.52 -12.78 -12.75
C ILE A 141 3.95 -13.29 -12.55
N ALA A 142 4.45 -14.11 -13.49
CA ALA A 142 5.81 -14.63 -13.45
C ALA A 142 6.87 -13.51 -13.35
N TYR A 143 6.68 -12.42 -14.11
CA TYR A 143 7.53 -11.24 -14.02
C TYR A 143 7.54 -10.61 -12.62
N ARG A 144 6.37 -10.37 -12.03
CA ARG A 144 6.22 -9.75 -10.70
C ARG A 144 6.82 -10.61 -9.60
N GLU A 145 6.59 -11.92 -9.67
CA GLU A 145 7.12 -12.88 -8.69
C GLU A 145 8.64 -12.98 -8.75
N GLU A 146 9.21 -13.01 -9.96
CA GLU A 146 10.66 -13.02 -10.12
C GLU A 146 11.29 -11.71 -9.63
N LEU A 147 10.68 -10.57 -9.92
CA LEU A 147 11.12 -9.27 -9.40
C LEU A 147 11.09 -9.26 -7.85
N ALA A 148 10.02 -9.77 -7.24
CA ALA A 148 9.89 -9.87 -5.79
C ALA A 148 10.90 -10.85 -5.17
N ARG A 149 11.22 -11.95 -5.88
CA ARG A 149 12.26 -12.90 -5.47
C ARG A 149 13.63 -12.23 -5.47
N LEU A 150 14.00 -11.52 -6.54
CA LEU A 150 15.27 -10.82 -6.66
C LEU A 150 15.43 -9.74 -5.60
N LYS A 151 14.38 -8.96 -5.33
CA LYS A 151 14.36 -7.96 -4.25
C LYS A 151 14.64 -8.58 -2.88
N ARG A 152 13.99 -9.70 -2.54
CA ARG A 152 14.22 -10.41 -1.27
C ARG A 152 15.64 -10.93 -1.13
N VAL A 153 16.22 -11.47 -2.20
CA VAL A 153 17.62 -11.95 -2.22
C VAL A 153 18.59 -10.79 -2.00
N ASP A 154 18.36 -9.64 -2.65
CA ASP A 154 19.19 -8.46 -2.46
C ASP A 154 19.09 -7.89 -1.05
N GLU A 155 17.86 -7.77 -0.51
CA GLU A 155 17.62 -7.30 0.85
C GLU A 155 18.28 -8.20 1.89
N ALA A 156 18.24 -9.52 1.69
CA ALA A 156 18.91 -10.49 2.55
C ALA A 156 20.44 -10.35 2.50
N ARG A 157 21.00 -10.03 1.32
CA ARG A 157 22.46 -9.92 1.11
C ARG A 157 23.02 -8.57 1.59
N ASN A 158 22.33 -7.48 1.28
CA ASN A 158 22.86 -6.12 1.45
C ASN A 158 22.24 -5.37 2.64
N GLY A 159 21.19 -5.91 3.25
CA GLY A 159 20.43 -5.24 4.29
C GLY A 159 19.69 -3.98 3.79
N ARG A 160 19.06 -3.25 4.72
CA ARG A 160 18.20 -2.09 4.40
C ARG A 160 18.95 -0.78 4.11
N LYS A 161 20.28 -0.75 4.23
CA LYS A 161 21.07 0.49 4.11
C LYS A 161 21.74 0.59 2.75
N VAL A 162 20.92 0.69 1.70
CA VAL A 162 21.37 0.93 0.34
C VAL A 162 21.14 2.40 -0.01
N ALA A 163 22.14 3.06 -0.58
CA ALA A 163 21.98 4.42 -1.11
C ALA A 163 20.96 4.41 -2.27
N ARG A 164 20.04 5.38 -2.31
CA ARG A 164 18.94 5.44 -3.31
C ARG A 164 19.40 5.30 -4.76
N ILE A 165 20.55 5.89 -5.12
CA ILE A 165 21.11 5.79 -6.48
C ILE A 165 21.43 4.32 -6.83
N LYS A 166 22.11 3.60 -5.92
CA LYS A 166 22.42 2.17 -6.09
C LYS A 166 21.17 1.29 -6.09
N GLN A 167 20.09 1.74 -5.46
CA GLN A 167 18.81 1.03 -5.47
C GLN A 167 18.13 1.12 -6.84
N ALA A 168 18.19 2.26 -7.52
CA ALA A 168 17.60 2.44 -8.84
C ALA A 168 18.30 1.60 -9.92
N GLU A 169 19.65 1.58 -9.90
CA GLU A 169 20.45 0.73 -10.81
C GLU A 169 20.12 -0.75 -10.61
N ARG A 170 20.09 -1.21 -9.35
CA ARG A 170 19.69 -2.58 -9.03
C ARG A 170 18.26 -2.90 -9.47
N GLU A 171 17.35 -1.96 -9.34
CA GLU A 171 15.97 -2.18 -9.79
C GLU A 171 15.89 -2.34 -11.31
N ALA A 172 16.70 -1.61 -12.08
CA ALA A 172 16.82 -1.82 -13.52
C ALA A 172 17.36 -3.24 -13.84
N ASP A 173 18.42 -3.67 -13.14
CA ASP A 173 18.99 -5.01 -13.30
C ASP A 173 17.97 -6.12 -12.99
N TRP A 174 17.19 -5.97 -11.92
CA TRP A 174 16.15 -6.93 -11.57
C TRP A 174 15.03 -6.98 -12.61
N ARG A 175 14.65 -5.84 -13.18
CA ARG A 175 13.64 -5.78 -14.24
C ARG A 175 14.12 -6.49 -15.49
N GLN A 176 15.37 -6.31 -15.88
CA GLN A 176 15.97 -7.01 -17.02
C GLN A 176 16.04 -8.53 -16.78
N ALA A 177 16.49 -8.95 -15.59
CA ALA A 177 16.54 -10.37 -15.23
C ALA A 177 15.15 -11.03 -15.20
N ALA A 178 14.15 -10.34 -14.65
CA ALA A 178 12.77 -10.83 -14.66
C ALA A 178 12.19 -10.91 -16.08
N ALA A 179 12.51 -9.93 -16.95
CA ALA A 179 12.09 -9.96 -18.36
C ALA A 179 12.75 -11.12 -19.13
N LEU A 180 14.04 -11.37 -18.91
CA LEU A 180 14.76 -12.50 -19.50
C LEU A 180 14.13 -13.83 -19.10
N LYS A 181 13.76 -14.01 -17.83
CA LYS A 181 13.11 -15.23 -17.36
C LYS A 181 11.75 -15.46 -18.02
N VAL A 182 10.97 -14.40 -18.22
CA VAL A 182 9.70 -14.47 -18.99
C VAL A 182 9.97 -14.86 -20.44
N PHE A 183 11.01 -14.31 -21.06
CA PHE A 183 11.42 -14.67 -22.42
C PHE A 183 11.84 -16.14 -22.51
N GLU A 184 12.66 -16.64 -21.59
CA GLU A 184 13.06 -18.05 -21.54
C GLU A 184 11.87 -19.00 -21.40
N ALA A 185 10.86 -18.63 -20.62
CA ALA A 185 9.66 -19.45 -20.39
C ALA A 185 8.69 -19.45 -21.58
N ASN A 186 8.58 -18.34 -22.32
CA ASN A 186 7.52 -18.15 -23.34
C ASN A 186 8.06 -18.05 -24.77
N GLY A 187 9.38 -17.96 -24.96
CA GLY A 187 10.01 -17.72 -26.26
C GLY A 187 9.74 -16.32 -26.84
N MET A 188 9.24 -15.37 -26.05
CA MET A 188 8.81 -14.05 -26.51
C MET A 188 8.99 -13.00 -25.41
N PRO A 189 9.42 -11.77 -25.73
CA PRO A 189 9.57 -10.71 -24.73
C PRO A 189 8.21 -10.28 -24.19
N LEU A 190 8.17 -9.92 -22.90
CA LEU A 190 6.93 -9.52 -22.21
C LEU A 190 6.16 -8.41 -22.94
N GLU A 191 6.88 -7.43 -23.48
CA GLU A 191 6.29 -6.31 -24.24
C GLU A 191 5.57 -6.78 -25.50
N GLU A 192 6.11 -7.77 -26.20
CA GLU A 192 5.49 -8.35 -27.39
C GLU A 192 4.28 -9.21 -27.03
N ILE A 193 4.33 -9.96 -25.93
CA ILE A 193 3.17 -10.71 -25.40
C ILE A 193 2.02 -9.75 -25.09
N VAL A 194 2.31 -8.65 -24.38
CA VAL A 194 1.31 -7.62 -24.05
C VAL A 194 0.76 -6.97 -25.33
N SER A 195 1.64 -6.56 -26.24
CA SER A 195 1.24 -5.91 -27.49
C SER A 195 0.40 -6.83 -28.38
N LYS A 196 0.71 -8.13 -28.45
CA LYS A 196 -0.08 -9.10 -29.22
C LYS A 196 -1.47 -9.29 -28.63
N ALA A 197 -1.57 -9.46 -27.31
CA ALA A 197 -2.87 -9.58 -26.64
C ALA A 197 -3.73 -8.32 -26.88
N ASP A 198 -3.15 -7.13 -26.75
CA ASP A 198 -3.87 -5.88 -26.92
C ASP A 198 -4.28 -5.64 -28.39
N ALA A 199 -3.44 -6.03 -29.35
CA ALA A 199 -3.77 -5.99 -30.78
C ALA A 199 -4.97 -6.91 -31.12
N ILE A 200 -5.00 -8.12 -30.56
CA ILE A 200 -6.12 -9.05 -30.73
C ILE A 200 -7.41 -8.47 -30.12
N CYS A 201 -7.35 -7.97 -28.89
CA CYS A 201 -8.50 -7.34 -28.24
C CYS A 201 -9.03 -6.13 -29.01
N LYS A 202 -8.13 -5.30 -29.58
CA LYS A 202 -8.50 -4.17 -30.43
C LYS A 202 -9.17 -4.61 -31.73
N GLY A 203 -8.65 -5.65 -32.38
CA GLY A 203 -9.25 -6.24 -33.58
C GLY A 203 -10.66 -6.80 -33.32
N LEU A 204 -10.89 -7.33 -32.13
CA LEU A 204 -12.20 -7.76 -31.67
C LEU A 204 -13.10 -6.62 -31.22
N GLY A 205 -12.67 -5.35 -31.24
CA GLY A 205 -13.48 -4.21 -30.81
C GLY A 205 -13.86 -4.24 -29.32
N VAL A 206 -12.99 -4.79 -28.47
CA VAL A 206 -13.12 -4.68 -27.01
C VAL A 206 -12.74 -3.26 -26.60
N LYS A 207 -13.63 -2.57 -25.86
CA LYS A 207 -13.36 -1.23 -25.32
C LYS A 207 -12.75 -1.37 -23.92
N GLY A 208 -11.66 -0.66 -23.65
CA GLY A 208 -11.00 -0.64 -22.34
C GLY A 208 -9.85 -1.63 -22.21
N GLU A 209 -9.56 -2.06 -20.99
CA GLU A 209 -8.48 -3.01 -20.70
C GLU A 209 -8.79 -4.40 -21.27
N CYS A 210 -7.80 -5.00 -21.94
CA CYS A 210 -7.88 -6.33 -22.51
C CYS A 210 -7.74 -7.37 -21.38
N ASN A 211 -8.88 -7.80 -20.82
CA ASN A 211 -9.00 -8.81 -19.76
C ASN A 211 -10.04 -9.90 -20.14
N GLU A 212 -10.03 -11.04 -19.44
CA GLU A 212 -10.92 -12.18 -19.75
C GLU A 212 -12.40 -11.85 -19.56
N GLU A 213 -12.74 -10.97 -18.62
CA GLU A 213 -14.11 -10.57 -18.31
C GLU A 213 -14.73 -9.81 -19.49
N ASN A 214 -13.98 -8.87 -20.06
CA ASN A 214 -14.41 -8.09 -21.21
C ASN A 214 -14.57 -8.95 -22.47
N LEU A 215 -13.71 -9.95 -22.67
CA LEU A 215 -13.82 -10.89 -23.80
C LEU A 215 -15.05 -11.80 -23.66
N THR A 216 -15.27 -12.36 -22.48
CA THR A 216 -16.40 -13.26 -22.22
C THR A 216 -17.75 -12.53 -22.27
N SER A 217 -17.81 -11.26 -21.86
CA SER A 217 -19.03 -10.44 -21.96
C SER A 217 -19.51 -10.22 -23.40
N LYS A 218 -18.61 -10.32 -24.39
CA LYS A 218 -18.93 -10.13 -25.81
C LYS A 218 -19.59 -11.34 -26.46
N SER A 219 -19.31 -12.55 -25.95
CA SER A 219 -19.85 -13.81 -26.47
C SER A 219 -21.35 -14.00 -26.23
N VAL A 220 -21.96 -13.17 -25.38
CA VAL A 220 -23.35 -13.33 -24.90
C VAL A 220 -24.34 -12.45 -25.69
N LYS A 221 -23.86 -11.74 -26.73
CA LYS A 221 -24.71 -10.93 -27.61
C LYS A 221 -24.81 -11.56 -28.98
#